data_AF-A0A6N3D0A7-F1
#
_entry.id   AF-A0A6N3D0A7-F1
#
_cell.length_a   1.000
_cell.length_b   1.000
_cell.length_c   1.000
_cell.angle_alpha   90.00
_cell.angle_beta   90.00
_cell.angle_gamma   90.00
#
_symmetry.space_group_name_H-M   'P 1'
#
loop_
_entity.id
_entity.type
_entity.pdbx_description
1 polymer ?
#
loop_
_entity_poly.entity_id
_entity_poly.type
_entity_poly.pdbx_seq_one_letter_code
_entity_poly.pdbx_strand_id
1 'polypeptide(L)'
;MKQRQSALKPPVGQSRDMLSTLRIQAADGHVITFCNVDTRFNDCQGWEVFKNGERVLFNTRVYEQFRGLKSGLMVTVEVCEGRTTTSDKCMLAAAKSLLALLDKYPSFASLAAHPARTDN
;
A
#
# COMPACT_ATOMS: atom_id res chain seq x y z
N MET A 1 37.22 15.18 19.44
CA MET A 1 36.24 16.13 18.86
C MET A 1 35.16 15.33 18.14
N LYS A 2 33.91 15.31 18.63
CA LYS A 2 32.80 14.61 17.95
C LYS A 2 32.14 15.59 16.96
N GLN A 3 32.30 15.35 15.66
CA GLN A 3 31.53 16.04 14.63
C GLN A 3 30.06 15.68 14.80
N ARG A 4 29.23 16.67 15.15
CA ARG A 4 27.77 16.56 15.07
C ARG A 4 27.43 16.52 13.58
N GLN A 5 27.00 15.37 13.08
CA GLN A 5 26.37 15.28 11.76
C GLN A 5 25.17 16.23 11.75
N SER A 6 25.29 17.32 11.00
CA SER A 6 24.17 18.21 10.72
C SER A 6 23.16 17.43 9.87
N ALA A 7 22.06 17.02 10.49
CA ALA A 7 20.92 16.50 9.75
C ALA A 7 20.49 17.56 8.72
N LEU A 8 20.69 17.27 7.44
CA LEU A 8 20.25 18.13 6.35
C LEU A 8 18.76 18.43 6.55
N LYS A 9 18.42 19.72 6.57
CA LYS A 9 17.01 20.16 6.59
C LYS A 9 16.36 19.62 5.32
N PRO A 10 15.22 18.92 5.40
CA PRO A 10 14.52 18.48 4.21
C PRO A 10 14.15 19.70 3.36
N PRO A 11 14.16 19.56 2.02
CA PRO A 11 13.71 20.61 1.09
C PRO A 11 12.35 21.15 1.49
N VAL A 12 12.14 22.45 1.30
CA VAL A 12 10.88 23.11 1.62
C VAL A 12 9.74 22.42 0.86
N GLY A 13 8.72 21.94 1.57
CA GLY A 13 7.60 21.18 1.00
C GLY A 13 7.75 19.65 1.02
N GLN A 14 8.90 19.10 1.42
CA GLN A 14 9.06 17.66 1.66
C GLN A 14 8.87 17.35 3.14
N SER A 15 7.72 16.75 3.47
CA SER A 15 7.51 16.15 4.78
C SER A 15 8.24 14.81 4.85
N ARG A 16 8.92 14.55 5.96
CA ARG A 16 9.46 13.20 6.26
C ARG A 16 8.36 12.16 6.41
N ASP A 17 7.13 12.62 6.64
CA ASP A 17 5.95 11.78 6.84
C ASP A 17 5.24 11.46 5.51
N MET A 18 5.68 12.05 4.40
CA MET A 18 5.14 11.85 3.06
C MET A 18 6.04 10.94 2.22
N LEU A 19 5.45 9.89 1.64
CA LEU A 19 6.12 9.00 0.70
C LEU A 19 5.44 9.13 -0.67
N SER A 20 6.19 9.54 -1.70
CA SER A 20 5.64 9.60 -3.06
C SER A 20 5.15 8.24 -3.56
N THR A 21 5.82 7.18 -3.10
CA THR A 21 5.47 5.79 -3.37
C THR A 21 5.80 4.98 -2.14
N LEU A 22 4.96 3.99 -1.84
CA LEU A 22 5.24 2.93 -0.87
C LEU A 22 4.96 1.60 -1.55
N ARG A 23 5.99 0.80 -1.80
CA ARG A 23 5.90 -0.45 -2.55
C ARG A 23 6.37 -1.63 -1.72
N ILE A 24 5.50 -2.62 -1.56
CA ILE A 24 5.76 -3.82 -0.77
C ILE A 24 5.66 -5.04 -1.68
N GLN A 25 6.71 -5.87 -1.65
CA GLN A 25 6.66 -7.21 -2.21
C GLN A 25 5.90 -8.11 -1.22
N ALA A 26 4.65 -8.42 -1.56
CA ALA A 26 3.82 -9.33 -0.79
C ALA A 26 4.02 -10.79 -1.23
N ALA A 27 3.37 -11.69 -0.50
CA ALA A 27 3.37 -13.11 -0.80
C ALA A 27 2.81 -13.41 -2.18
N ASP A 28 3.14 -14.60 -2.70
CA ASP A 28 2.67 -15.10 -3.99
C ASP A 28 2.98 -14.14 -5.15
N GLY A 29 4.10 -13.43 -5.12
CA GLY A 29 4.51 -12.54 -6.22
C GLY A 29 3.58 -11.34 -6.45
N HIS A 30 2.73 -10.98 -5.48
CA HIS A 30 1.98 -9.73 -5.52
C HIS A 30 2.89 -8.56 -5.16
N VAL A 31 2.78 -7.46 -5.91
CA VAL A 31 3.44 -6.19 -5.59
C VAL A 31 2.35 -5.17 -5.30
N ILE A 32 2.36 -4.65 -4.07
CA ILE A 32 1.38 -3.68 -3.61
C ILE A 32 2.05 -2.32 -3.63
N THR A 33 1.45 -1.36 -4.32
CA THR A 33 1.94 0.02 -4.43
C THR A 33 0.88 0.99 -3.92
N PHE A 34 1.28 1.91 -3.05
CA PHE A 34 0.48 3.05 -2.63
C PHE A 34 1.15 4.34 -3.11
N CYS A 35 0.34 5.30 -3.55
CA CYS A 35 0.82 6.56 -4.11
C CYS A 35 0.59 7.70 -3.11
N ASN A 36 1.56 8.62 -3.01
CA ASN A 36 1.49 9.82 -2.18
C ASN A 36 0.92 9.54 -0.77
N VAL A 37 1.59 8.65 -0.05
CA VAL A 37 1.19 8.21 1.28
C VAL A 37 1.54 9.29 2.30
N ASP A 38 0.55 9.72 3.07
CA ASP A 38 0.74 10.54 4.26
C ASP A 38 0.64 9.66 5.51
N THR A 39 1.79 9.39 6.14
CA THR A 39 1.84 8.54 7.34
C THR A 39 1.29 9.23 8.59
N ARG A 40 1.19 10.56 8.60
CA ARG A 40 0.63 11.35 9.70
C ARG A 40 -0.90 11.36 9.67
N PHE A 41 -1.49 11.56 8.49
CA PHE A 41 -2.94 11.49 8.30
C PHE A 41 -3.45 10.08 8.00
N ASN A 42 -2.53 9.14 7.80
CA ASN A 42 -2.80 7.73 7.53
C ASN A 42 -3.72 7.53 6.31
N ASP A 43 -3.39 8.24 5.23
CA ASP A 43 -4.07 8.16 3.94
C ASP A 43 -3.10 8.09 2.76
N CYS A 44 -3.66 7.87 1.57
CA CYS A 44 -2.92 7.82 0.32
C CYS A 44 -3.75 8.39 -0.84
N GLN A 45 -3.10 8.58 -1.99
CA GLN A 45 -3.73 9.01 -3.24
C GLN A 45 -3.76 7.86 -4.24
N GLY A 46 -4.47 6.80 -3.87
CA GLY A 46 -4.63 5.61 -4.67
C GLY A 46 -3.62 4.51 -4.37
N TRP A 47 -3.95 3.33 -4.85
CA TRP A 47 -3.17 2.13 -4.66
C TRP A 47 -3.44 1.12 -5.77
N GLU A 48 -2.50 0.22 -5.98
CA GLU A 48 -2.58 -0.82 -6.99
C GLU A 48 -1.84 -2.07 -6.56
N VAL A 49 -2.34 -3.21 -7.02
CA VAL A 49 -1.78 -4.54 -6.80
C VAL A 49 -1.44 -5.11 -8.17
N PHE A 50 -0.18 -5.48 -8.34
CA PHE A 50 0.31 -6.21 -9.49
C PHE A 50 0.51 -7.68 -9.14
N LYS A 51 0.33 -8.54 -10.12
CA LYS A 51 0.69 -9.96 -10.07
C LYS A 51 1.43 -10.30 -11.36
N ASN A 52 2.66 -10.78 -11.24
CA ASN A 52 3.51 -11.15 -12.39
C ASN A 52 3.65 -10.02 -13.44
N GLY A 53 3.69 -8.76 -13.01
CA GLY A 53 3.81 -7.58 -13.90
C GLY A 53 2.49 -7.05 -14.46
N GLU A 54 1.36 -7.72 -14.24
CA GLU A 54 0.04 -7.25 -14.65
C GLU A 54 -0.69 -6.58 -13.48
N ARG A 55 -1.36 -5.44 -13.72
CA ARG A 55 -2.17 -4.77 -12.70
C ARG A 55 -3.52 -5.49 -12.57
N VAL A 56 -3.77 -6.08 -11.41
CA VAL A 56 -4.94 -6.94 -11.18
C VAL A 56 -6.02 -6.30 -10.30
N LEU A 57 -5.65 -5.34 -9.46
CA LEU A 57 -6.61 -4.63 -8.59
C LEU A 57 -6.08 -3.23 -8.29
N PHE A 58 -6.93 -2.20 -8.33
CA PHE A 58 -6.50 -0.83 -8.07
C PHE A 58 -7.65 0.07 -7.60
N ASN A 59 -7.28 1.22 -7.06
CA ASN A 59 -8.18 2.30 -6.69
C ASN A 59 -7.49 3.64 -6.91
N THR A 60 -8.22 4.62 -7.46
CA THR A 60 -7.72 5.95 -7.79
C THR A 60 -8.23 7.05 -6.86
N ARG A 61 -8.87 6.68 -5.74
CA ARG A 61 -9.38 7.65 -4.77
C ARG A 61 -8.25 8.46 -4.15
N VAL A 62 -8.50 9.76 -4.04
CA VAL A 62 -7.61 10.71 -3.38
C VAL A 62 -8.03 10.82 -1.91
N TYR A 63 -7.07 10.92 -1.01
CA TYR A 63 -7.29 10.94 0.44
C TYR A 63 -7.98 9.66 0.95
N GLU A 64 -7.65 8.52 0.34
CA GLU A 64 -8.15 7.22 0.76
C GLU A 64 -7.53 6.86 2.11
N GLN A 65 -8.34 6.93 3.15
CA GLN A 65 -7.95 6.58 4.51
C GLN A 65 -7.61 5.09 4.59
N PHE A 66 -6.61 4.73 5.39
CA PHE A 66 -6.21 3.34 5.62
C PHE A 66 -7.40 2.42 5.98
N ARG A 67 -8.33 2.92 6.82
CA ARG A 67 -9.56 2.20 7.19
C ARG A 67 -10.53 2.02 6.01
N GLY A 68 -10.61 3.02 5.13
CA GLY A 68 -11.45 2.99 3.92
C GLY A 68 -10.98 1.90 2.96
N LEU A 69 -9.65 1.82 2.80
CA LEU A 69 -8.98 0.81 2.00
C LEU A 69 -9.34 -0.61 2.45
N LYS A 70 -9.29 -0.88 3.76
CA LYS A 70 -9.72 -2.17 4.33
C LYS A 70 -11.19 -2.50 4.02
N SER A 71 -12.08 -1.53 4.24
CA SER A 71 -13.51 -1.74 3.98
C SER A 71 -13.82 -2.01 2.49
N GLY A 72 -13.16 -1.29 1.57
CA GLY A 72 -13.33 -1.49 0.14
C GLY A 72 -12.85 -2.87 -0.32
N LEU A 73 -11.74 -3.36 0.24
CA LEU A 73 -11.23 -4.69 -0.06
C LEU A 73 -12.15 -5.81 0.43
N MET A 74 -12.77 -5.65 1.61
CA MET A 74 -13.75 -6.62 2.10
C MET A 74 -14.93 -6.75 1.13
N VAL A 75 -15.41 -5.63 0.58
CA VAL A 75 -16.45 -5.64 -0.46
C VAL A 75 -15.94 -6.33 -1.72
N THR A 76 -14.71 -6.08 -2.16
CA THR A 76 -14.12 -6.79 -3.32
C THR A 76 -14.05 -8.30 -3.08
N VAL A 77 -13.67 -8.74 -1.88
CA VAL A 77 -13.66 -10.16 -1.52
C VAL A 77 -15.06 -10.74 -1.63
N GLU A 78 -16.06 -10.11 -1.00
CA GLU A 78 -17.46 -10.57 -1.05
C GLU A 78 -18.00 -10.66 -2.48
N VAL A 79 -17.71 -9.65 -3.32
CA VAL A 79 -18.15 -9.64 -4.71
C VAL A 79 -17.51 -10.75 -5.52
N CYS A 80 -16.20 -11.01 -5.34
CA CYS A 80 -15.46 -11.98 -6.15
C CYS A 80 -15.55 -13.41 -5.60
N GLU A 81 -15.99 -13.60 -4.36
CA GLU A 81 -16.11 -14.91 -3.74
C GLU A 81 -17.10 -15.80 -4.49
N GLY A 82 -16.71 -17.04 -4.75
CA GLY A 82 -17.51 -18.01 -5.52
C GLY A 82 -17.57 -17.77 -7.03
N ARG A 83 -17.01 -16.66 -7.55
CA ARG A 83 -16.96 -16.41 -8.99
C ARG A 83 -15.93 -17.29 -9.70
N THR A 84 -16.26 -17.70 -10.92
CA THR A 84 -15.47 -18.69 -11.66
C THR A 84 -14.51 -18.09 -12.68
N THR A 85 -14.71 -16.82 -13.07
CA THR A 85 -13.86 -16.17 -14.09
C THR A 85 -12.43 -16.00 -13.57
N THR A 86 -11.46 -16.08 -14.47
CA THR A 86 -10.05 -15.90 -14.12
C THR A 86 -9.78 -14.54 -13.51
N SER A 87 -10.41 -13.49 -14.06
CA SER A 87 -10.28 -12.11 -13.55
C SER A 87 -10.78 -12.00 -12.10
N ASP A 88 -11.97 -12.54 -11.81
CA ASP A 88 -12.52 -12.49 -10.44
C ASP A 88 -11.63 -13.26 -9.45
N LYS A 89 -11.07 -14.40 -9.85
CA LYS A 89 -10.13 -15.17 -9.02
C LYS A 89 -8.84 -14.39 -8.75
N CYS A 90 -8.30 -13.69 -9.75
CA CYS A 90 -7.12 -12.85 -9.60
C CYS A 90 -7.40 -11.66 -8.67
N MET A 91 -8.54 -10.98 -8.84
CA MET A 91 -8.97 -9.89 -7.95
C MET A 91 -9.18 -10.39 -6.51
N LEU A 92 -9.80 -11.55 -6.33
CA LEU A 92 -10.01 -12.17 -5.02
C LEU A 92 -8.69 -12.47 -4.32
N ALA A 93 -7.73 -13.08 -5.01
CA ALA A 93 -6.41 -13.37 -4.47
C ALA A 93 -5.64 -12.10 -4.11
N ALA A 94 -5.67 -11.09 -4.98
CA ALA A 94 -5.05 -9.78 -4.73
C ALA A 94 -5.69 -9.07 -3.52
N ALA A 95 -7.02 -9.06 -3.43
CA ALA A 95 -7.74 -8.44 -2.32
C ALA A 95 -7.43 -9.12 -0.99
N LYS A 96 -7.41 -10.47 -0.97
CA LYS A 96 -7.02 -11.25 0.21
C LYS A 96 -5.57 -10.99 0.63
N SER A 97 -4.65 -10.92 -0.33
CA SER A 97 -3.23 -10.62 -0.08
C SER A 97 -3.05 -9.24 0.56
N LEU A 98 -3.71 -8.22 -0.01
CA LEU A 98 -3.66 -6.86 0.53
C LEU A 98 -4.34 -6.76 1.90
N LEU A 99 -5.51 -7.38 2.11
CA LEU A 99 -6.15 -7.41 3.43
C LEU A 99 -5.23 -8.04 4.49
N ALA A 100 -4.61 -9.18 4.20
CA ALA A 100 -3.70 -9.85 5.13
C ALA A 100 -2.51 -8.96 5.49
N LEU A 101 -1.99 -8.18 4.53
CA LEU A 101 -0.95 -7.19 4.79
C LEU A 101 -1.46 -6.09 5.75
N LEU A 102 -2.63 -5.52 5.49
CA LEU A 102 -3.20 -4.44 6.32
C LEU A 102 -3.59 -4.91 7.73
N ASP A 103 -4.00 -6.17 7.88
CA ASP A 103 -4.29 -6.77 9.18
C ASP A 103 -3.03 -6.89 10.04
N LYS A 104 -1.89 -7.20 9.43
CA LYS A 104 -0.60 -7.33 10.12
C LYS A 104 0.08 -5.98 10.38
N TYR A 105 -0.17 -4.99 9.52
CA TYR A 105 0.45 -3.67 9.56
C TYR A 105 -0.64 -2.59 9.61
N PRO A 106 -1.13 -2.21 10.82
CA PRO A 106 -2.38 -1.47 10.99
C PRO A 106 -2.33 0.02 10.62
N SER A 107 -1.28 0.48 9.95
CA SER A 107 -1.12 1.87 9.49
C SER A 107 -0.11 1.99 8.34
N PHE A 108 -0.18 3.07 7.59
CA PHE A 108 0.83 3.40 6.58
C PHE A 108 2.23 3.59 7.18
N ALA A 109 2.34 4.13 8.39
CA ALA A 109 3.62 4.21 9.10
C ALA A 109 4.21 2.80 9.35
N SER A 110 3.38 1.83 9.75
CA SER A 110 3.84 0.45 9.95
C SER A 110 4.20 -0.25 8.63
N LEU A 111 3.49 0.04 7.54
CA LEU A 111 3.83 -0.42 6.19
C LEU A 111 5.13 0.20 5.67
N ALA A 112 5.38 1.48 5.98
CA ALA A 112 6.63 2.16 5.61
C ALA A 112 7.87 1.53 6.25
N ALA A 113 7.71 0.87 7.40
CA ALA A 113 8.73 0.10 8.10
C ALA A 113 8.77 -1.39 7.69
N HIS A 114 7.99 -1.82 6.69
CA HIS A 114 7.89 -3.21 6.28
C HIS A 114 9.24 -3.73 5.73
N PRO A 115 9.73 -4.91 6.13
CA PRO A 115 11.05 -5.41 5.71
C PRO A 115 11.14 -5.72 4.20
N ALA A 116 10.01 -6.07 3.57
CA ALA A 116 9.91 -6.29 2.13
C ALA A 116 9.52 -5.01 1.33
N ARG A 117 9.74 -3.83 1.90
CA ARG A 117 9.59 -2.56 1.19
C ARG A 117 10.69 -2.43 0.13
N THR A 118 10.34 -1.97 -1.07
CA THR A 118 11.23 -2.01 -2.27
C THR A 118 11.43 -0.64 -2.95
N ASP A 119 10.82 0.42 -2.43
CA ASP A 119 10.89 1.78 -2.95
C ASP A 119 11.92 2.68 -2.23
N ASN A 120 12.73 2.11 -1.34
CA ASN A 120 13.80 2.82 -0.63
C ASN A 120 15.00 3.13 -1.53
#